data_AF-A0A8H8S4K3-F1
#
_entry.id   AF-A0A8H8S4K3-F1
#
_cell.length_a   1.000
_cell.length_b   1.000
_cell.length_c   1.000
_cell.angle_alpha   90.00
_cell.angle_beta   90.00
_cell.angle_gamma   90.00
#
_symmetry.space_group_name_H-M   'P 1'
#
loop_
_entity.id
_entity.type
_entity.pdbx_description
1 polymer ?
#
loop_
_entity_poly.entity_id
_entity_poly.type
_entity_poly.pdbx_seq_one_letter_code
_entity_poly.pdbx_strand_id
1 'polypeptide(L)'
;MPSKGIQAYSYLAVPDSKVTFYVPKGDRTHTQFRNFSNDHLEVDSSNIDGFFNYTGRFGFRVYKDNKELTHQWVEVNSMTGNLGDGTMNRIEQMRTVSTEGVMISYGFYDAGSGKFGLPDRHQCYVTVSFDNSSWIEQVAPEGSAAAEKLVSHLALPCAHDCGMNDMQNTDVILSSPAVSLFTQLLAHIPGLGTALSIVIRTGYARKVIYALSITQKDSVRDMLHLGARYFEFRPAQLPSDLHRLSGLPEKYYFVHAVIPGLAFDAFLDTAIEFLDSNRNEIVVIHLRSDGVLDQCTKFNNAEADKVVSKALSRRNSSLQVASEEDLKSSTIAQLRIAHKRLVVVKEASQYSSYDDIANATLNGNTIIQRFEGLKRQDQANYTFTILQCQATATNINELVAYSATASNAATSVLMATKAVCDIKTLEWINRNAASRLESNKSLVIMNDWLDGATCDVAIELSKQRLQN
;
A
#
# COMPACT_ATOMS: atom_id res chain seq x y z
N MET A 1 -36.49 11.80 -0.73
CA MET A 1 -35.55 12.76 -0.12
C MET A 1 -34.18 12.48 -0.70
N PRO A 2 -33.37 13.48 -1.08
CA PRO A 2 -32.02 13.25 -1.57
C PRO A 2 -31.16 12.51 -0.54
N SER A 3 -30.40 11.51 -1.00
CA SER A 3 -29.45 10.74 -0.18
C SER A 3 -28.16 10.44 -0.94
N LYS A 4 -27.06 10.28 -0.21
CA LYS A 4 -25.78 9.78 -0.74
C LYS A 4 -25.35 8.55 0.05
N GLY A 5 -25.21 7.44 -0.66
CA GLY A 5 -24.78 6.17 -0.09
C GLY A 5 -23.29 6.11 0.17
N ILE A 6 -22.95 5.40 1.26
CA ILE A 6 -21.58 5.13 1.70
C ILE A 6 -21.46 3.63 1.98
N GLN A 7 -20.42 3.02 1.44
CA GLN A 7 -20.04 1.64 1.70
C GLN A 7 -18.89 1.63 2.70
N ALA A 8 -19.11 1.06 3.87
CA ALA A 8 -18.17 1.03 4.98
C ALA A 8 -17.61 -0.38 5.18
N TYR A 9 -16.30 -0.50 5.18
CA TYR A 9 -15.58 -1.75 5.36
C TYR A 9 -14.76 -1.68 6.64
N SER A 10 -14.70 -2.78 7.39
CA SER A 10 -13.80 -2.83 8.54
C SER A 10 -13.15 -4.18 8.76
N TYR A 11 -11.99 -4.19 9.42
CA TYR A 11 -11.28 -5.39 9.83
C TYR A 11 -10.57 -5.18 11.17
N LEU A 12 -10.77 -6.08 12.12
CA LEU A 12 -10.26 -5.95 13.50
C LEU A 12 -9.31 -7.09 13.86
N ALA A 13 -8.00 -6.81 13.89
CA ALA A 13 -6.95 -7.72 14.36
C ALA A 13 -6.55 -7.49 15.83
N VAL A 14 -7.27 -6.63 16.55
CA VAL A 14 -7.09 -6.39 17.99
C VAL A 14 -8.34 -6.87 18.74
N PRO A 15 -8.23 -7.81 19.70
CA PRO A 15 -9.36 -8.22 20.55
C PRO A 15 -9.97 -7.02 21.28
N ASP A 16 -11.26 -7.12 21.61
CA ASP A 16 -12.01 -6.10 22.37
C ASP A 16 -12.02 -4.70 21.72
N SER A 17 -11.64 -4.62 20.45
CA SER A 17 -11.81 -3.43 19.63
C SER A 17 -13.16 -3.41 18.93
N LYS A 18 -13.64 -2.21 18.62
CA LYS A 18 -14.84 -2.01 17.80
C LYS A 18 -14.69 -0.77 16.93
N VAL A 19 -15.31 -0.80 15.76
CA VAL A 19 -15.43 0.35 14.87
C VAL A 19 -16.91 0.69 14.73
N THR A 20 -17.27 1.94 15.01
CA THR A 20 -18.64 2.44 14.80
C THR A 20 -18.61 3.47 13.69
N PHE A 21 -19.23 3.14 12.56
CA PHE A 21 -19.54 4.07 11.48
C PHE A 21 -20.85 4.80 11.80
N TYR A 22 -20.94 6.08 11.47
CA TYR A 22 -22.12 6.87 11.75
C TYR A 22 -22.44 7.86 10.63
N VAL A 23 -23.74 8.15 10.51
CA VAL A 23 -24.37 9.18 9.67
C VAL A 23 -25.46 9.87 10.52
N PRO A 24 -26.10 10.96 10.06
CA PRO A 24 -27.22 11.55 10.81
C PRO A 24 -28.31 10.51 11.12
N LYS A 25 -28.63 10.34 12.41
CA LYS A 25 -29.64 9.40 12.94
C LYS A 25 -29.42 7.92 12.56
N GLY A 26 -28.18 7.51 12.26
CA GLY A 26 -27.86 6.11 11.97
C GLY A 26 -26.42 5.72 12.28
N ASP A 27 -26.24 4.52 12.83
CA ASP A 27 -24.94 3.94 13.13
C ASP A 27 -24.85 2.44 12.76
N ARG A 28 -23.62 1.99 12.55
CA ARG A 28 -23.26 0.59 12.32
C ARG A 28 -21.99 0.29 13.10
N THR A 29 -22.04 -0.72 13.96
CA THR A 29 -20.88 -1.12 14.77
C THR A 29 -20.43 -2.51 14.39
N HIS A 30 -19.14 -2.65 14.13
CA HIS A 30 -18.47 -3.93 13.89
C HIS A 30 -17.56 -4.26 15.07
N THR A 31 -17.60 -5.53 15.51
CA THR A 31 -16.87 -6.04 16.68
C THR A 31 -16.24 -7.41 16.42
N GLN A 32 -16.39 -7.98 15.23
CA GLN A 32 -15.93 -9.35 14.98
C GLN A 32 -14.43 -9.36 14.72
N PHE A 33 -13.72 -10.19 15.49
CA PHE A 33 -12.29 -10.35 15.36
C PHE A 33 -11.92 -11.07 14.06
N ARG A 34 -10.95 -10.52 13.33
CA ARG A 34 -10.38 -11.04 12.07
C ARG A 34 -11.42 -11.37 11.01
N ASN A 35 -12.45 -10.55 10.93
CA ASN A 35 -13.50 -10.65 9.95
C ASN A 35 -13.64 -9.33 9.20
N PHE A 36 -13.90 -9.39 7.90
CA PHE A 36 -14.22 -8.20 7.14
C PHE A 36 -15.71 -7.89 7.26
N SER A 37 -16.03 -6.66 7.66
CA SER A 37 -17.38 -6.10 7.54
C SER A 37 -17.55 -5.39 6.20
N ASN A 38 -18.80 -5.34 5.73
CA ASN A 38 -19.19 -4.58 4.55
C ASN A 38 -20.60 -4.03 4.76
N ASP A 39 -20.68 -2.85 5.35
CA ASP A 39 -21.89 -2.18 5.79
C ASP A 39 -22.29 -1.06 4.85
N HIS A 40 -23.59 -0.79 4.78
CA HIS A 40 -24.13 0.31 3.98
C HIS A 40 -24.78 1.36 4.89
N LEU A 41 -24.42 2.63 4.66
CA LEU A 41 -24.98 3.80 5.33
C LEU A 41 -25.43 4.83 4.28
N GLU A 42 -26.38 5.68 4.67
CA GLU A 42 -26.93 6.74 3.82
C GLU A 42 -26.88 8.07 4.56
N VAL A 43 -26.27 9.08 3.94
CA VAL A 43 -26.46 10.47 4.36
C VAL A 43 -27.75 10.96 3.72
N ASP A 44 -28.86 10.77 4.41
CA ASP A 44 -30.20 11.15 3.95
C ASP A 44 -30.61 12.51 4.50
N SER A 45 -31.06 13.40 3.62
CA SER A 45 -31.63 14.72 3.99
C SER A 45 -32.81 14.63 4.96
N SER A 46 -33.56 13.53 4.98
CA SER A 46 -34.63 13.32 5.98
C SER A 46 -34.11 13.26 7.43
N ASN A 47 -32.84 12.93 7.60
CA ASN A 47 -32.17 12.79 8.89
C ASN A 47 -31.33 14.02 9.27
N ILE A 48 -31.25 15.03 8.40
CA ILE A 48 -30.50 16.27 8.61
C ILE A 48 -31.46 17.36 9.08
N ASP A 49 -31.10 18.06 10.16
CA ASP A 49 -31.96 19.11 10.70
C ASP A 49 -31.95 20.36 9.78
N GLY A 50 -33.15 20.81 9.41
CA GLY A 50 -33.39 21.99 8.57
C GLY A 50 -33.91 21.64 7.17
N PHE A 51 -35.00 22.30 6.76
CA PHE A 51 -35.72 21.99 5.51
C PHE A 51 -34.88 22.17 4.23
N PHE A 52 -33.88 23.05 4.25
CA PHE A 52 -32.97 23.31 3.14
C PHE A 52 -31.52 22.90 3.45
N ASN A 53 -31.31 22.10 4.50
CA ASN A 53 -29.99 21.59 4.86
C ASN A 53 -29.80 20.19 4.26
N TYR A 54 -28.78 20.07 3.42
CA TYR A 54 -28.44 18.83 2.72
C TYR A 54 -27.07 18.28 3.14
N THR A 55 -26.38 18.94 4.07
CA THR A 55 -25.04 18.51 4.49
C THR A 55 -25.12 17.74 5.79
N GLY A 56 -24.74 16.46 5.75
CA GLY A 56 -24.66 15.58 6.91
C GLY A 56 -23.24 15.08 7.12
N ARG A 57 -22.90 14.66 8.33
CA ARG A 57 -21.59 14.09 8.63
C ARG A 57 -21.62 12.58 8.56
N PHE A 58 -20.74 12.03 7.72
CA PHE A 58 -20.30 10.66 7.83
C PHE A 58 -19.01 10.62 8.68
N GLY A 59 -18.81 9.54 9.42
CA GLY A 59 -17.53 9.30 10.07
C GLY A 59 -17.46 7.94 10.74
N PHE A 60 -16.33 7.70 11.41
CA PHE A 60 -16.14 6.52 12.22
C PHE A 60 -15.44 6.85 13.54
N ARG A 61 -15.66 6.00 14.53
CA ARG A 61 -14.94 5.99 15.80
C ARG A 61 -14.38 4.60 16.05
N VAL A 62 -13.14 4.53 16.50
CA VAL A 62 -12.50 3.26 16.90
C VAL A 62 -12.36 3.26 18.41
N TYR A 63 -12.73 2.13 19.02
CA TYR A 63 -12.61 1.93 20.45
C TYR A 63 -11.81 0.67 20.75
N LYS A 64 -11.18 0.66 21.92
CA LYS A 64 -10.62 -0.54 22.58
C LYS A 64 -10.99 -0.47 24.05
N ASP A 65 -11.53 -1.54 24.61
CA ASP A 65 -11.98 -1.57 26.02
C ASP A 65 -12.95 -0.43 26.37
N ASN A 66 -13.84 -0.09 25.43
CA ASN A 66 -14.77 1.06 25.49
C ASN A 66 -14.13 2.46 25.55
N LYS A 67 -12.80 2.58 25.47
CA LYS A 67 -12.11 3.85 25.32
C LYS A 67 -11.99 4.20 23.84
N GLU A 68 -12.36 5.44 23.48
CA GLU A 68 -12.18 5.94 22.13
C GLU A 68 -10.69 6.18 21.84
N LEU A 69 -10.20 5.59 20.76
CA LEU A 69 -8.81 5.73 20.30
C LEU A 69 -8.67 6.80 19.22
N THR A 70 -9.64 6.90 18.31
CA THR A 70 -9.66 7.92 17.25
C THR A 70 -11.08 8.15 16.73
N HIS A 71 -11.27 9.34 16.15
CA HIS A 71 -12.50 9.78 15.52
C HIS A 71 -12.16 10.53 14.23
N GLN A 72 -12.70 10.06 13.11
CA GLN A 72 -12.53 10.69 11.79
C GLN A 72 -13.89 10.95 11.15
N TRP A 73 -14.00 12.01 10.36
CA TRP A 73 -15.28 12.42 9.77
C TRP A 73 -15.12 13.24 8.49
N VAL A 74 -16.19 13.32 7.71
CA VAL A 74 -16.32 14.19 6.55
C VAL A 74 -17.78 14.62 6.34
N GLU A 75 -17.97 15.86 5.95
CA GLU A 75 -19.27 16.38 5.51
C GLU A 75 -19.58 15.90 4.11
N VAL A 76 -20.80 15.42 3.91
CA VAL A 76 -21.31 14.91 2.64
C VAL A 76 -22.62 15.63 2.35
N ASN A 77 -22.70 16.24 1.18
CA ASN A 77 -23.93 16.79 0.68
C ASN A 77 -24.82 15.67 0.12
N SER A 78 -25.96 15.39 0.74
CA SER A 78 -26.87 14.29 0.36
C SER A 78 -27.49 14.45 -1.04
N MET A 79 -27.46 15.64 -1.63
CA MET A 79 -28.03 15.90 -2.95
C MET A 79 -27.00 15.75 -4.08
N THR A 80 -25.78 16.24 -3.85
CA THR A 80 -24.73 16.29 -4.87
C THR A 80 -23.68 15.19 -4.68
N GLY A 81 -23.56 14.65 -3.47
CA GLY A 81 -22.45 13.79 -3.06
C GLY A 81 -21.15 14.55 -2.82
N ASN A 82 -21.11 15.88 -2.97
CA ASN A 82 -19.88 16.63 -2.78
C ASN A 82 -19.43 16.59 -1.32
N LEU A 83 -18.12 16.50 -1.13
CA LEU A 83 -17.49 16.59 0.18
C LEU A 83 -17.35 18.04 0.66
N GLY A 84 -17.58 18.25 1.95
CA GLY A 84 -17.35 19.50 2.66
C GLY A 84 -16.09 19.44 3.54
N ASP A 85 -16.19 20.00 4.75
CA ASP A 85 -15.11 19.94 5.73
C ASP A 85 -14.95 18.53 6.31
N GLY A 86 -13.79 18.26 6.90
CA GLY A 86 -13.52 16.98 7.57
C GLY A 86 -12.05 16.60 7.60
N THR A 87 -11.80 15.47 8.24
CA THR A 87 -10.48 14.85 8.36
C THR A 87 -10.20 13.80 7.29
N MET A 88 -11.18 13.51 6.43
CA MET A 88 -11.12 12.50 5.37
C MET A 88 -11.47 13.08 3.99
N ASN A 89 -11.34 14.39 3.78
CA ASN A 89 -11.65 14.99 2.47
C ASN A 89 -10.46 14.98 1.49
N ARG A 90 -9.29 14.51 1.94
CA ARG A 90 -8.08 14.34 1.13
C ARG A 90 -7.30 13.09 1.52
N ILE A 91 -6.80 12.33 0.55
CA ILE A 91 -6.02 11.11 0.83
C ILE A 91 -4.75 11.44 1.65
N GLU A 92 -4.16 12.61 1.45
CA GLU A 92 -2.97 13.04 2.21
C GLU A 92 -3.21 13.17 3.73
N GLN A 93 -4.47 13.33 4.16
CA GLN A 93 -4.86 13.41 5.58
C GLN A 93 -5.11 12.04 6.21
N MET A 94 -5.30 10.99 5.40
CA MET A 94 -5.71 9.65 5.85
C MET A 94 -4.53 8.80 6.36
N ARG A 95 -3.58 9.44 7.05
CA ARG A 95 -2.42 8.75 7.64
C ARG A 95 -2.90 7.79 8.74
N THR A 96 -2.22 6.66 8.86
CA THR A 96 -2.46 5.69 9.94
C THR A 96 -2.28 6.36 11.30
N VAL A 97 -3.22 6.12 12.20
CA VAL A 97 -3.15 6.60 13.59
C VAL A 97 -2.49 5.53 14.44
N SER A 98 -1.35 5.85 15.06
CA SER A 98 -0.69 5.00 16.04
C SER A 98 -1.00 5.51 17.45
N THR A 99 -1.63 4.68 18.27
CA THR A 99 -1.96 5.02 19.67
C THR A 99 -2.08 3.77 20.51
N GLU A 100 -1.54 3.78 21.74
CA GLU A 100 -1.72 2.70 22.73
C GLU A 100 -1.38 1.29 22.22
N GLY A 101 -0.33 1.19 21.38
CA GLY A 101 0.10 -0.08 20.76
C GLY A 101 -0.85 -0.61 19.69
N VAL A 102 -1.77 0.23 19.20
CA VAL A 102 -2.73 -0.06 18.13
C VAL A 102 -2.43 0.85 16.94
N MET A 103 -2.52 0.28 15.75
CA MET A 103 -2.40 0.96 14.47
C MET A 103 -3.78 0.96 13.79
N ILE A 104 -4.28 2.14 13.44
CA ILE A 104 -5.60 2.33 12.83
C ILE A 104 -5.39 2.92 11.43
N SER A 105 -5.45 2.08 10.40
CA SER A 105 -5.31 2.51 9.01
C SER A 105 -6.67 2.60 8.34
N TYR A 106 -6.94 3.70 7.65
CA TYR A 106 -8.23 3.97 7.03
C TYR A 106 -8.07 4.75 5.72
N GLY A 107 -9.08 4.69 4.87
CA GLY A 107 -9.15 5.46 3.65
C GLY A 107 -10.60 5.80 3.30
N PHE A 108 -10.79 6.86 2.52
CA PHE A 108 -12.08 7.30 2.03
C PHE A 108 -12.00 7.60 0.54
N TYR A 109 -12.89 6.99 -0.24
CA TYR A 109 -13.04 7.23 -1.67
C TYR A 109 -14.27 8.10 -1.94
N ASP A 110 -14.02 9.26 -2.53
CA ASP A 110 -15.07 10.16 -3.00
C ASP A 110 -15.65 9.68 -4.34
N ALA A 111 -16.68 8.84 -4.28
CA ALA A 111 -17.40 8.39 -5.47
C ALA A 111 -18.29 9.46 -6.11
N GLY A 112 -18.12 9.63 -7.42
CA GLY A 112 -19.04 10.38 -8.29
C GLY A 112 -20.32 9.58 -8.62
N SER A 113 -20.74 9.65 -9.88
CA SER A 113 -21.99 9.02 -10.36
C SER A 113 -21.81 7.56 -10.85
N GLY A 114 -20.70 6.91 -10.50
CA GLY A 114 -20.40 5.52 -10.89
C GLY A 114 -20.18 5.27 -12.39
N LYS A 115 -19.61 6.24 -13.13
CA LYS A 115 -19.33 6.05 -14.56
C LYS A 115 -18.31 4.94 -14.79
N PHE A 116 -18.47 4.21 -15.90
CA PHE A 116 -17.56 3.14 -16.34
C PHE A 116 -17.34 2.03 -15.31
N GLY A 117 -18.34 1.79 -14.45
CA GLY A 117 -18.30 0.72 -13.45
C GLY A 117 -17.65 1.12 -12.13
N LEU A 118 -17.18 2.37 -11.98
CA LEU A 118 -16.78 2.88 -10.67
C LEU A 118 -17.95 2.83 -9.69
N PRO A 119 -17.67 2.76 -8.37
CA PRO A 119 -18.69 2.93 -7.35
C PRO A 119 -19.44 4.26 -7.54
N ASP A 120 -20.75 4.23 -7.35
CA ASP A 120 -21.62 5.42 -7.25
C ASP A 120 -21.85 5.86 -5.79
N ARG A 121 -21.34 5.06 -4.84
CA ARG A 121 -21.36 5.29 -3.40
C ARG A 121 -19.96 5.58 -2.91
N HIS A 122 -19.81 6.54 -2.00
CA HIS A 122 -18.52 6.75 -1.36
C HIS A 122 -18.10 5.46 -0.66
N GLN A 123 -16.79 5.25 -0.49
CA GLN A 123 -16.31 4.12 0.27
C GLN A 123 -15.46 4.59 1.45
N CYS A 124 -15.53 3.87 2.55
CA CYS A 124 -14.63 4.05 3.68
C CYS A 124 -14.16 2.68 4.14
N TYR A 125 -12.85 2.49 4.33
CA TYR A 125 -12.34 1.32 5.03
C TYR A 125 -11.63 1.73 6.31
N VAL A 126 -11.72 0.87 7.33
CA VAL A 126 -11.02 1.03 8.61
C VAL A 126 -10.46 -0.31 9.05
N THR A 127 -9.15 -0.40 9.23
CA THR A 127 -8.48 -1.56 9.81
C THR A 127 -7.88 -1.20 11.16
N VAL A 128 -7.97 -2.12 12.11
CA VAL A 128 -7.41 -1.97 13.45
C VAL A 128 -6.48 -3.15 13.69
N SER A 129 -5.18 -2.90 13.83
CA SER A 129 -4.18 -3.92 14.13
C SER A 129 -3.32 -3.51 15.32
N PHE A 130 -2.53 -4.44 15.84
CA PHE A 130 -1.46 -4.08 16.76
C PHE A 130 -0.37 -3.29 16.03
N ASP A 131 0.47 -2.60 16.81
CA ASP A 131 1.82 -2.29 16.37
C ASP A 131 2.59 -3.61 16.19
N ASN A 132 2.87 -3.94 14.94
CA ASN A 132 3.54 -5.17 14.52
C ASN A 132 5.04 -4.93 14.30
N SER A 133 5.65 -3.94 14.96
CA SER A 133 7.10 -3.70 14.90
C SER A 133 7.97 -4.88 15.33
N SER A 134 7.43 -5.86 16.07
CA SER A 134 8.18 -7.04 16.53
C SER A 134 7.52 -8.38 16.15
N TRP A 135 6.76 -8.44 15.05
CA TRP A 135 5.94 -9.61 14.77
C TRP A 135 6.77 -10.87 14.44
N ILE A 136 7.94 -10.76 13.80
CA ILE A 136 8.78 -11.93 13.50
C ILE A 136 9.30 -12.52 14.83
N GLU A 137 9.68 -11.68 15.79
CA GLU A 137 10.01 -12.13 17.15
C GLU A 137 8.86 -12.91 17.79
N GLN A 138 7.63 -12.42 17.66
CA GLN A 138 6.46 -13.05 18.27
C GLN A 138 6.13 -14.41 17.64
N VAL A 139 6.27 -14.57 16.33
CA VAL A 139 5.96 -15.85 15.64
C VAL A 139 7.11 -16.84 15.61
N ALA A 140 8.35 -16.35 15.71
CA ALA A 140 9.56 -17.16 15.79
C ALA A 140 10.47 -16.62 16.91
N PRO A 141 10.13 -16.83 18.20
CA PRO A 141 10.97 -16.40 19.31
C PRO A 141 12.37 -17.01 19.27
N GLU A 142 13.37 -16.32 19.81
CA GLU A 142 14.73 -16.87 19.91
C GLU A 142 14.75 -18.22 20.64
N GLY A 143 15.51 -19.19 20.11
CA GLY A 143 15.59 -20.55 20.65
C GLY A 143 14.36 -21.43 20.40
N SER A 144 13.32 -20.93 19.72
CA SER A 144 12.16 -21.74 19.36
C SER A 144 12.41 -22.59 18.11
N ALA A 145 11.65 -23.69 17.97
CA ALA A 145 11.67 -24.50 16.75
C ALA A 145 11.28 -23.69 15.49
N ALA A 146 10.44 -22.67 15.65
CA ALA A 146 10.07 -21.77 14.57
C ALA A 146 11.25 -20.90 14.10
N ALA A 147 12.13 -20.45 15.01
CA ALA A 147 13.33 -19.69 14.64
C ALA A 147 14.37 -20.55 13.90
N GLU A 148 14.33 -21.87 14.08
CA GLU A 148 15.17 -22.82 13.34
C GLU A 148 14.63 -23.16 11.95
N LYS A 149 13.46 -22.63 11.56
CA LYS A 149 12.97 -22.74 10.18
C LYS A 149 13.67 -21.73 9.28
N LEU A 150 13.75 -22.05 7.98
CA LEU A 150 14.26 -21.14 6.97
C LEU A 150 13.42 -19.86 6.91
N VAL A 151 14.07 -18.72 6.67
CA VAL A 151 13.38 -17.43 6.51
C VAL A 151 12.33 -17.47 5.40
N SER A 152 12.55 -18.30 4.38
CA SER A 152 11.60 -18.55 3.30
C SER A 152 10.25 -19.16 3.72
N HIS A 153 10.12 -19.62 4.98
CA HIS A 153 8.83 -20.04 5.52
C HIS A 153 7.90 -18.87 5.86
N LEU A 154 8.45 -17.66 6.03
CA LEU A 154 7.65 -16.47 6.31
C LEU A 154 6.82 -16.06 5.08
N ALA A 155 5.61 -15.58 5.35
CA ALA A 155 4.80 -14.83 4.41
C ALA A 155 4.95 -13.34 4.75
N LEU A 156 5.57 -12.57 3.85
CA LEU A 156 5.97 -11.19 4.10
C LEU A 156 4.93 -10.20 3.54
N PRO A 157 4.34 -9.32 4.36
CA PRO A 157 3.55 -8.20 3.86
C PRO A 157 4.41 -7.21 3.09
N CYS A 158 3.88 -6.71 1.98
CA CYS A 158 4.55 -5.79 1.06
C CYS A 158 3.64 -4.64 0.65
N ALA A 159 4.15 -3.41 0.77
CA ALA A 159 3.55 -2.24 0.13
C ALA A 159 3.92 -2.22 -1.35
N HIS A 160 2.93 -2.32 -2.25
CA HIS A 160 3.11 -2.14 -3.68
C HIS A 160 3.59 -0.72 -3.99
N ASP A 161 4.61 -0.60 -4.85
CA ASP A 161 5.26 0.66 -5.19
C ASP A 161 5.54 1.53 -3.95
N CYS A 162 6.22 0.95 -2.95
CA CYS A 162 6.33 1.53 -1.61
C CYS A 162 6.87 2.96 -1.53
N GLY A 163 7.63 3.40 -2.54
CA GLY A 163 8.14 4.77 -2.63
C GLY A 163 7.16 5.79 -3.20
N MET A 164 5.98 5.36 -3.70
CA MET A 164 4.92 6.24 -4.17
C MET A 164 3.95 6.59 -3.04
N ASN A 165 4.49 7.21 -1.98
CA ASN A 165 3.79 7.45 -0.71
C ASN A 165 3.58 8.95 -0.37
N ASP A 166 4.10 9.85 -1.21
CA ASP A 166 3.82 11.28 -1.21
C ASP A 166 4.10 11.90 -2.59
N MET A 167 3.77 13.18 -2.75
CA MET A 167 4.01 13.95 -3.97
C MET A 167 5.22 14.89 -3.87
N GLN A 168 6.02 14.87 -2.80
CA GLN A 168 6.99 15.92 -2.51
C GLN A 168 7.95 16.17 -3.67
N ASN A 169 8.55 15.11 -4.21
CA ASN A 169 9.51 15.23 -5.32
C ASN A 169 8.83 15.59 -6.65
N THR A 170 7.61 15.10 -6.85
CA THR A 170 6.82 15.43 -8.03
C THR A 170 6.35 16.89 -8.00
N ASP A 171 5.97 17.42 -6.84
CA ASP A 171 5.54 18.81 -6.64
C ASP A 171 6.69 19.80 -6.93
N VAL A 172 7.95 19.42 -6.63
CA VAL A 172 9.14 20.18 -7.04
C VAL A 172 9.23 20.26 -8.58
N ILE A 173 9.08 19.13 -9.28
CA ILE A 173 9.11 19.12 -10.75
C ILE A 173 7.97 19.96 -11.33
N LEU A 174 6.75 19.78 -10.84
CA LEU A 174 5.56 20.48 -11.33
C LEU A 174 5.64 22.00 -11.12
N SER A 175 6.41 22.45 -10.13
CA SER A 175 6.64 23.87 -9.82
C SER A 175 7.90 24.44 -10.48
N SER A 176 8.60 23.64 -11.30
CA SER A 176 9.89 24.01 -11.92
C SER A 176 9.77 24.23 -13.43
N PRO A 177 10.80 24.83 -14.07
CA PRO A 177 10.91 24.87 -15.53
C PRO A 177 10.89 23.49 -16.22
N ALA A 178 11.11 22.40 -15.45
CA ALA A 178 11.12 21.04 -15.98
C ALA A 178 9.74 20.47 -16.30
N VAL A 179 8.65 21.13 -15.88
CA VAL A 179 7.27 20.62 -16.02
C VAL A 179 6.91 20.24 -17.46
N SER A 180 7.35 21.01 -18.47
CA SER A 180 7.06 20.71 -19.87
C SER A 180 7.76 19.45 -20.35
N LEU A 181 9.03 19.25 -19.98
CA LEU A 181 9.78 18.03 -20.30
C LEU A 181 9.19 16.83 -19.58
N PHE A 182 8.90 16.96 -18.28
CA PHE A 182 8.28 15.92 -17.48
C PHE A 182 6.96 15.43 -18.09
N THR A 183 6.12 16.39 -18.49
CA THR A 183 4.83 16.14 -19.14
C THR A 183 4.98 15.41 -20.47
N GLN A 184 5.99 15.75 -21.28
CA GLN A 184 6.28 15.05 -22.53
C GLN A 184 6.71 13.60 -22.27
N LEU A 185 7.54 13.37 -21.26
CA LEU A 185 7.98 12.02 -20.88
C LEU A 185 6.80 11.17 -20.42
N LEU A 186 5.91 11.73 -19.59
CA LEU A 186 4.68 11.08 -19.14
C LEU A 186 3.72 10.74 -20.29
N ALA A 187 3.72 11.52 -21.38
CA ALA A 187 2.86 11.27 -22.55
C ALA A 187 3.16 9.92 -23.24
N HIS A 188 4.34 9.34 -23.01
CA HIS A 188 4.76 8.05 -23.58
C HIS A 188 4.31 6.86 -22.73
N ILE A 189 3.70 7.09 -21.57
CA ILE A 189 3.22 6.03 -20.68
C ILE A 189 1.78 5.69 -21.08
N PRO A 190 1.46 4.43 -21.42
CA PRO A 190 0.09 3.99 -21.69
C PRO A 190 -0.87 4.35 -20.54
N GLY A 191 -2.10 4.78 -20.85
CA GLY A 191 -3.07 5.28 -19.88
C GLY A 191 -2.77 6.71 -19.40
N LEU A 192 -1.60 6.92 -18.78
CA LEU A 192 -1.15 8.22 -18.26
C LEU A 192 -1.06 9.29 -19.37
N GLY A 193 -0.56 8.97 -20.56
CA GLY A 193 -0.45 9.93 -21.66
C GLY A 193 -1.78 10.43 -22.20
N THR A 194 -2.79 9.56 -22.26
CA THR A 194 -4.17 9.93 -22.62
C THR A 194 -4.75 10.89 -21.58
N ALA A 195 -4.63 10.57 -20.29
CA ALA A 195 -5.05 11.46 -19.21
C ALA A 195 -4.29 12.79 -19.27
N LEU A 196 -2.97 12.78 -19.46
CA LEU A 196 -2.15 13.98 -19.44
C LEU A 196 -2.51 14.96 -20.56
N SER A 197 -2.85 14.45 -21.75
CA SER A 197 -3.29 15.29 -22.87
C SER A 197 -4.54 16.14 -22.54
N ILE A 198 -5.41 15.62 -21.68
CA ILE A 198 -6.61 16.30 -21.15
C ILE A 198 -6.22 17.28 -20.03
N VAL A 199 -5.22 16.90 -19.22
CA VAL A 199 -4.87 17.55 -17.96
C VAL A 199 -3.97 18.77 -18.13
N ILE A 200 -3.05 18.76 -19.09
CA ILE A 200 -2.18 19.91 -19.39
C ILE A 200 -3.00 21.14 -19.77
N ARG A 201 -4.15 20.93 -20.43
CA ARG A 201 -5.08 21.99 -20.84
C ARG A 201 -5.88 22.58 -19.69
N THR A 202 -5.91 21.92 -18.53
CA THR A 202 -6.84 22.21 -17.43
C THR A 202 -6.16 22.53 -16.10
N GLY A 203 -4.82 22.40 -16.00
CA GLY A 203 -4.06 22.73 -14.79
C GLY A 203 -4.16 21.70 -13.66
N TYR A 204 -4.67 20.48 -13.94
CA TYR A 204 -4.92 19.44 -12.94
C TYR A 204 -3.79 18.40 -12.77
N ALA A 205 -2.59 18.66 -13.31
CA ALA A 205 -1.48 17.69 -13.37
C ALA A 205 -1.20 17.00 -12.03
N ARG A 206 -1.08 17.79 -10.96
CA ARG A 206 -0.85 17.27 -9.62
C ARG A 206 -1.93 16.27 -9.17
N LYS A 207 -3.21 16.60 -9.35
CA LYS A 207 -4.32 15.75 -8.90
C LYS A 207 -4.38 14.43 -9.67
N VAL A 208 -4.12 14.48 -10.97
CA VAL A 208 -4.14 13.27 -11.81
C VAL A 208 -2.96 12.37 -11.51
N ILE A 209 -1.76 12.92 -11.39
CA ILE A 209 -0.59 12.12 -10.99
C ILE A 209 -0.83 11.52 -9.60
N TYR A 210 -1.37 12.30 -8.65
CA TYR A 210 -1.73 11.77 -7.34
C TYR A 210 -2.70 10.58 -7.46
N ALA A 211 -3.82 10.77 -8.18
CA ALA A 211 -4.89 9.79 -8.27
C ALA A 211 -4.49 8.48 -8.97
N LEU A 212 -3.50 8.54 -9.88
CA LEU A 212 -3.10 7.41 -10.73
C LEU A 212 -1.77 6.78 -10.34
N SER A 213 -0.92 7.46 -9.57
CA SER A 213 0.45 6.99 -9.32
C SER A 213 0.83 6.89 -7.85
N ILE A 214 0.07 7.50 -6.93
CA ILE A 214 0.26 7.30 -5.50
C ILE A 214 -0.46 6.02 -5.08
N THR A 215 0.31 5.04 -4.64
CA THR A 215 -0.16 3.71 -4.24
C THR A 215 -0.17 3.53 -2.73
N GLN A 216 0.51 4.42 -2.02
CA GLN A 216 0.63 4.37 -0.58
C GLN A 216 0.27 5.71 0.05
N LYS A 217 -0.33 5.67 1.23
CA LYS A 217 -0.66 6.88 2.01
C LYS A 217 0.17 7.00 3.27
N ASP A 218 0.98 6.01 3.62
CA ASP A 218 1.67 5.95 4.91
C ASP A 218 3.17 6.20 4.74
N SER A 219 3.86 6.60 5.81
CA SER A 219 5.32 6.68 5.76
C SER A 219 5.94 5.27 5.77
N VAL A 220 7.19 5.13 5.35
CA VAL A 220 7.91 3.84 5.46
C VAL A 220 7.95 3.35 6.92
N ARG A 221 8.08 4.29 7.87
CA ARG A 221 8.00 3.98 9.30
C ARG A 221 6.65 3.35 9.64
N ASP A 222 5.55 3.99 9.26
CA ASP A 222 4.21 3.47 9.56
C ASP A 222 3.97 2.12 8.88
N MET A 223 4.45 1.91 7.65
CA MET A 223 4.40 0.59 6.98
C MET A 223 5.14 -0.49 7.76
N LEU A 224 6.34 -0.19 8.28
CA LEU A 224 7.12 -1.12 9.11
C LEU A 224 6.39 -1.45 10.43
N HIS A 225 5.79 -0.45 11.07
CA HIS A 225 4.98 -0.63 12.30
C HIS A 225 3.65 -1.35 12.02
N LEU A 226 3.03 -1.18 10.85
CA LEU A 226 1.89 -1.97 10.42
C LEU A 226 2.27 -3.44 10.21
N GLY A 227 3.50 -3.71 9.79
CA GLY A 227 4.08 -5.05 9.71
C GLY A 227 4.83 -5.36 8.42
N ALA A 228 4.98 -4.42 7.49
CA ALA A 228 5.73 -4.61 6.25
C ALA A 228 7.14 -5.15 6.53
N ARG A 229 7.54 -6.22 5.84
CA ARG A 229 8.89 -6.79 5.91
C ARG A 229 9.49 -7.09 4.55
N TYR A 230 8.74 -6.83 3.47
CA TYR A 230 9.23 -6.90 2.12
C TYR A 230 8.93 -5.58 1.41
N PHE A 231 9.92 -5.04 0.73
CA PHE A 231 9.79 -3.82 -0.07
C PHE A 231 10.38 -4.07 -1.45
N GLU A 232 9.53 -3.99 -2.47
CA GLU A 232 10.01 -3.81 -3.83
C GLU A 232 10.39 -2.35 -4.03
N PHE A 233 11.62 -2.11 -4.46
CA PHE A 233 12.13 -0.77 -4.75
C PHE A 233 12.68 -0.71 -6.17
N ARG A 234 12.28 0.33 -6.90
CA ARG A 234 12.73 0.58 -8.28
C ARG A 234 13.61 1.83 -8.34
N PRO A 235 14.85 1.75 -7.84
CA PRO A 235 15.72 2.91 -7.75
C PRO A 235 16.24 3.31 -9.14
N ALA A 236 16.07 4.59 -9.50
CA ALA A 236 16.68 5.16 -10.69
C ALA A 236 16.98 6.65 -10.50
N GLN A 237 17.95 7.17 -11.24
CA GLN A 237 18.12 8.61 -11.38
C GLN A 237 17.24 9.10 -12.53
N LEU A 238 16.63 10.27 -12.34
CA LEU A 238 15.86 10.94 -13.38
C LEU A 238 16.75 11.31 -14.57
N PRO A 239 16.18 11.48 -15.78
CA PRO A 239 16.92 11.98 -16.94
C PRO A 239 17.69 13.26 -16.59
N SER A 240 18.94 13.38 -17.06
CA SER A 240 19.85 14.48 -16.67
C SER A 240 19.26 15.88 -16.88
N ASP A 241 18.53 16.09 -17.97
CA ASP A 241 17.84 17.36 -18.25
C ASP A 241 16.67 17.61 -17.28
N LEU A 242 15.90 16.57 -16.93
CA LEU A 242 14.80 16.67 -15.97
C LEU A 242 15.34 17.01 -14.57
N HIS A 243 16.42 16.35 -14.17
CA HIS A 243 17.13 16.62 -12.92
C HIS A 243 17.68 18.07 -12.89
N ARG A 244 18.42 18.49 -13.92
CA ARG A 244 18.99 19.85 -14.00
C ARG A 244 17.92 20.95 -13.95
N LEU A 245 16.81 20.76 -14.65
CA LEU A 245 15.74 21.77 -14.74
C LEU A 245 14.83 21.79 -13.51
N SER A 246 14.71 20.68 -12.79
CA SER A 246 13.82 20.58 -11.62
C SER A 246 14.45 21.11 -10.34
N GLY A 247 15.78 21.04 -10.23
CA GLY A 247 16.49 21.37 -8.98
C GLY A 247 16.36 20.29 -7.90
N LEU A 248 15.78 19.12 -8.23
CA LEU A 248 15.83 17.96 -7.33
C LEU A 248 17.29 17.53 -7.11
N PRO A 249 17.68 17.04 -5.92
CA PRO A 249 19.01 16.49 -5.71
C PRO A 249 19.33 15.29 -6.61
N GLU A 250 20.61 15.13 -6.98
CA GLU A 250 21.05 13.99 -7.79
C GLU A 250 21.11 12.74 -6.92
N LYS A 251 20.03 11.95 -6.95
CA LYS A 251 19.84 10.76 -6.13
C LYS A 251 19.13 9.68 -6.92
N TYR A 252 19.17 8.47 -6.37
CA TYR A 252 18.27 7.40 -6.78
C TYR A 252 16.95 7.57 -6.04
N TYR A 253 15.88 7.73 -6.81
CA TYR A 253 14.52 7.79 -6.31
C TYR A 253 13.82 6.47 -6.63
N PHE A 254 12.81 6.11 -5.85
CA PHE A 254 11.80 5.20 -6.36
C PHE A 254 11.18 5.84 -7.60
N VAL A 255 11.19 5.14 -8.72
CA VAL A 255 10.64 5.67 -9.97
C VAL A 255 9.49 4.78 -10.44
N HIS A 256 8.30 5.39 -10.53
CA HIS A 256 7.17 4.82 -11.26
C HIS A 256 7.15 5.44 -12.66
N ALA A 257 7.66 4.70 -13.64
CA ALA A 257 8.01 5.19 -14.99
C ALA A 257 9.05 6.32 -14.99
N VAL A 258 8.64 7.57 -14.77
CA VAL A 258 9.51 8.74 -14.63
C VAL A 258 9.09 9.64 -13.47
N ILE A 259 8.04 9.26 -12.74
CA ILE A 259 7.51 10.00 -11.60
C ILE A 259 8.40 9.66 -10.39
N PRO A 260 9.13 10.62 -9.81
CA PRO A 260 9.95 10.37 -8.64
C PRO A 260 9.09 10.30 -7.38
N GLY A 261 9.21 9.18 -6.67
CA GLY A 261 8.76 8.99 -5.30
C GLY A 261 9.89 9.19 -4.30
N LEU A 262 9.86 8.44 -3.20
CA LEU A 262 10.82 8.46 -2.10
C LEU A 262 12.27 8.22 -2.56
N ALA A 263 13.22 8.98 -2.02
CA ALA A 263 14.65 8.75 -2.25
C ALA A 263 15.13 7.44 -1.58
N PHE A 264 15.92 6.64 -2.29
CA PHE A 264 16.36 5.32 -1.80
C PHE A 264 17.24 5.42 -0.54
N ASP A 265 18.04 6.48 -0.41
CA ASP A 265 18.84 6.71 0.79
C ASP A 265 17.99 7.02 2.03
N ALA A 266 16.88 7.74 1.86
CA ALA A 266 15.92 8.03 2.93
C ALA A 266 15.12 6.77 3.33
N PHE A 267 14.75 5.94 2.36
CA PHE A 267 14.16 4.62 2.61
C PHE A 267 15.11 3.75 3.45
N LEU A 268 16.38 3.62 3.03
CA LEU A 268 17.38 2.83 3.73
C LEU A 268 17.61 3.34 5.15
N ASP A 269 17.70 4.66 5.35
CA ASP A 269 17.87 5.23 6.69
C ASP A 269 16.75 4.80 7.64
N THR A 270 15.51 4.78 7.15
CA THR A 270 14.33 4.38 7.93
C THR A 270 14.33 2.87 8.22
N ALA A 271 14.64 2.05 7.21
CA ALA A 271 14.68 0.58 7.37
C ALA A 271 15.80 0.13 8.31
N ILE A 272 16.99 0.74 8.22
CA ILE A 272 18.12 0.46 9.11
C ILE A 272 17.81 0.91 10.54
N GLU A 273 17.25 2.10 10.72
CA GLU A 273 16.79 2.58 12.05
C GLU A 273 15.84 1.60 12.73
N PHE A 274 14.87 1.12 11.95
CA PHE A 274 13.91 0.16 12.41
C PHE A 274 14.57 -1.16 12.84
N LEU A 275 15.49 -1.70 12.03
CA LEU A 275 16.20 -2.94 12.35
C LEU A 275 17.17 -2.78 13.53
N ASP A 276 17.80 -1.62 13.71
CA ASP A 276 18.63 -1.33 14.88
C ASP A 276 17.80 -1.33 16.18
N SER A 277 16.56 -0.84 16.09
CA SER A 277 15.62 -0.75 17.21
C SER A 277 14.87 -2.06 17.48
N ASN A 278 14.69 -2.91 16.45
CA ASN A 278 13.94 -4.17 16.52
C ASN A 278 14.87 -5.34 16.14
N ARG A 279 15.67 -5.80 17.11
CA ARG A 279 16.82 -6.72 16.88
C ARG A 279 16.45 -8.09 16.32
N ASN A 280 15.19 -8.49 16.45
CA ASN A 280 14.70 -9.79 16.02
C ASN A 280 13.93 -9.77 14.69
N GLU A 281 13.77 -8.58 14.11
CA GLU A 281 13.10 -8.42 12.82
C GLU A 281 14.08 -8.53 11.67
N ILE A 282 13.54 -8.88 10.50
CA ILE A 282 14.25 -9.05 9.23
C ILE A 282 13.48 -8.26 8.17
N VAL A 283 14.16 -7.39 7.42
CA VAL A 283 13.57 -6.64 6.31
C VAL A 283 14.22 -7.08 5.00
N VAL A 284 13.39 -7.42 4.02
CA VAL A 284 13.79 -7.77 2.66
C VAL A 284 13.55 -6.60 1.73
N ILE A 285 14.60 -6.18 1.02
CA ILE A 285 14.54 -5.18 -0.05
C ILE A 285 14.82 -5.90 -1.36
N HIS A 286 13.84 -5.88 -2.26
CA HIS A 286 14.00 -6.38 -3.61
C HIS A 286 14.21 -5.20 -4.57
N LEU A 287 15.44 -5.06 -5.06
CA LEU A 287 15.83 -4.03 -6.04
C LEU A 287 15.51 -4.51 -7.44
N ARG A 288 14.75 -3.70 -8.18
CA ARG A 288 14.30 -4.01 -9.54
C ARG A 288 14.37 -2.78 -10.45
N SER A 289 14.26 -3.01 -11.75
CA SER A 289 14.31 -1.95 -12.76
C SER A 289 13.21 -2.05 -13.82
N ASP A 290 12.27 -3.01 -13.69
CA ASP A 290 11.10 -3.08 -14.56
C ASP A 290 10.20 -1.85 -14.38
N GLY A 291 9.58 -1.42 -15.48
CA GLY A 291 8.72 -0.24 -15.49
C GLY A 291 9.48 1.10 -15.38
N VAL A 292 10.80 1.12 -15.18
CA VAL A 292 11.62 2.34 -15.25
C VAL A 292 11.88 2.70 -16.72
N LEU A 293 11.58 3.94 -17.11
CA LEU A 293 11.84 4.41 -18.47
C LEU A 293 13.33 4.36 -18.82
N ASP A 294 13.65 4.05 -20.08
CA ASP A 294 15.05 3.91 -20.54
C ASP A 294 15.84 5.22 -20.50
N GLN A 295 15.17 6.37 -20.47
CA GLN A 295 15.80 7.68 -20.27
C GLN A 295 16.30 7.90 -18.83
N CYS A 296 15.83 7.10 -17.87
CA CYS A 296 16.32 7.12 -16.49
C CYS A 296 17.58 6.26 -16.36
N THR A 297 18.52 6.69 -15.52
CA THR A 297 19.71 5.88 -15.23
C THR A 297 19.34 4.81 -14.21
N LYS A 298 19.21 3.56 -14.69
CA LYS A 298 18.88 2.39 -13.89
C LYS A 298 20.02 2.09 -12.91
N PHE A 299 19.65 1.75 -11.68
CA PHE A 299 20.60 1.44 -10.62
C PHE A 299 21.31 0.11 -10.86
N ASN A 300 22.64 0.13 -10.95
CA ASN A 300 23.40 -1.10 -11.12
C ASN A 300 23.79 -1.74 -9.78
N ASN A 301 24.23 -3.00 -9.82
CA ASN A 301 24.53 -3.78 -8.62
C ASN A 301 25.64 -3.17 -7.75
N ALA A 302 26.67 -2.59 -8.36
CA ALA A 302 27.80 -1.99 -7.63
C ALA A 302 27.40 -0.68 -6.94
N GLU A 303 26.56 0.12 -7.59
CA GLU A 303 25.96 1.31 -7.00
C GLU A 303 25.04 0.96 -5.83
N ALA A 304 24.24 -0.10 -5.97
CA ALA A 304 23.43 -0.62 -4.88
C ALA A 304 24.26 -0.95 -3.64
N ASP A 305 25.35 -1.70 -3.80
CA ASP A 305 26.23 -2.06 -2.69
C ASP A 305 26.88 -0.83 -2.05
N LYS A 306 27.31 0.14 -2.86
CA LYS A 306 27.89 1.40 -2.39
C LYS A 306 26.88 2.22 -1.58
N VAL A 307 25.64 2.36 -2.05
CA VAL A 307 24.61 3.16 -1.37
C VAL A 307 24.18 2.50 -0.07
N VAL A 308 23.97 1.17 -0.06
CA VAL A 308 23.64 0.41 1.15
C VAL A 308 24.78 0.50 2.18
N SER A 309 26.03 0.27 1.77
CA SER A 309 27.19 0.36 2.66
C SER A 309 27.36 1.76 3.24
N LYS A 310 27.11 2.80 2.44
CA LYS A 310 27.13 4.19 2.89
C LYS A 310 26.03 4.47 3.91
N ALA A 311 24.82 3.94 3.71
CA ALA A 311 23.71 4.11 4.65
C ALA A 311 24.00 3.43 6.01
N LEU A 312 24.52 2.19 5.99
CA LEU A 312 24.94 1.47 7.19
C LEU A 312 26.03 2.22 7.95
N SER A 313 27.05 2.71 7.25
CA SER A 313 28.16 3.47 7.83
C SER A 313 27.70 4.80 8.43
N ARG A 314 26.83 5.53 7.72
CA ARG A 314 26.26 6.80 8.19
C ARG A 314 25.51 6.65 9.51
N ARG A 315 24.85 5.50 9.72
CA ARG A 315 24.09 5.21 10.94
C ARG A 315 24.92 4.52 12.04
N ASN A 316 26.19 4.20 11.78
CA ASN A 316 27.01 3.37 12.66
C ASN A 316 26.31 2.05 13.05
N SER A 317 25.54 1.46 12.11
CA SER A 317 24.79 0.23 12.38
C SER A 317 25.72 -0.99 12.39
N SER A 318 25.44 -1.95 13.28
CA SER A 318 26.14 -3.23 13.32
C SER A 318 25.56 -4.27 12.35
N LEU A 319 24.52 -3.91 11.60
CA LEU A 319 23.88 -4.80 10.65
C LEU A 319 24.85 -5.24 9.54
N GLN A 320 24.72 -6.50 9.17
CA GLN A 320 25.30 -7.06 7.97
C GLN A 320 24.21 -7.20 6.91
N VAL A 321 24.61 -7.10 5.64
CA VAL A 321 23.69 -7.31 4.52
C VAL A 321 23.61 -8.81 4.23
N ALA A 322 22.40 -9.37 4.24
CA ALA A 322 22.13 -10.70 3.72
C ALA A 322 21.85 -10.66 2.21
N SER A 323 22.20 -11.74 1.53
CA SER A 323 22.00 -11.94 0.10
C SER A 323 20.77 -12.79 -0.21
N GLU A 324 20.49 -12.99 -1.49
CA GLU A 324 19.49 -13.96 -1.95
C GLU A 324 19.80 -15.40 -1.51
N GLU A 325 21.07 -15.78 -1.44
CA GLU A 325 21.46 -17.10 -0.98
C GLU A 325 21.18 -17.29 0.50
N ASP A 326 21.43 -16.26 1.32
CA ASP A 326 21.09 -16.26 2.73
C ASP A 326 19.57 -16.45 2.92
N LEU A 327 18.73 -15.80 2.10
CA LEU A 327 17.28 -15.96 2.13
C LEU A 327 16.82 -17.41 1.85
N LYS A 328 17.53 -18.11 0.96
CA LYS A 328 17.18 -19.49 0.53
C LYS A 328 17.68 -20.55 1.50
N SER A 329 18.79 -20.31 2.18
CA SER A 329 19.54 -21.33 2.92
C SER A 329 19.58 -21.12 4.43
N SER A 330 19.35 -19.89 4.91
CA SER A 330 19.51 -19.58 6.34
C SER A 330 18.21 -19.67 7.12
N THR A 331 18.32 -20.13 8.36
CA THR A 331 17.25 -20.05 9.35
C THR A 331 17.07 -18.62 9.85
N ILE A 332 15.91 -18.34 10.44
CA ILE A 332 15.63 -17.05 11.08
C ILE A 332 16.68 -16.78 12.18
N ALA A 333 17.00 -17.79 13.00
CA ALA A 333 18.00 -17.70 14.05
C ALA A 333 19.41 -17.39 13.50
N GLN A 334 19.82 -18.05 12.42
CA GLN A 334 21.13 -17.82 11.79
C GLN A 334 21.30 -16.38 11.30
N LEU A 335 20.27 -15.81 10.66
CA LEU A 335 20.33 -14.40 10.23
C LEU A 335 20.43 -13.44 11.42
N ARG A 336 19.72 -13.70 12.52
CA ARG A 336 19.78 -12.88 13.72
C ARG A 336 21.17 -12.91 14.36
N ILE A 337 21.73 -14.11 14.58
CA ILE A 337 23.06 -14.32 15.18
C ILE A 337 24.15 -13.66 14.32
N ALA A 338 24.06 -13.78 12.99
CA ALA A 338 25.01 -13.16 12.07
C ALA A 338 24.78 -11.65 11.86
N HIS A 339 23.79 -11.05 12.53
CA HIS A 339 23.33 -9.68 12.30
C HIS A 339 22.92 -9.37 10.85
N LYS A 340 22.63 -10.40 10.05
CA LYS A 340 22.24 -10.34 8.64
C LYS A 340 20.73 -10.15 8.46
N ARG A 341 20.19 -9.06 9.03
CA ARG A 341 18.74 -8.82 9.11
C ARG A 341 18.22 -7.84 8.06
N LEU A 342 19.11 -7.18 7.34
CA LEU A 342 18.81 -6.43 6.14
C LEU A 342 19.13 -7.31 4.93
N VAL A 343 18.12 -7.93 4.33
CA VAL A 343 18.28 -8.78 3.15
C VAL A 343 18.11 -7.92 1.91
N VAL A 344 19.13 -7.85 1.05
CA VAL A 344 19.06 -7.12 -0.22
C VAL A 344 19.18 -8.10 -1.36
N VAL A 345 18.12 -8.19 -2.16
CA VAL A 345 18.01 -9.05 -3.33
C VAL A 345 17.89 -8.18 -4.56
N LYS A 346 18.53 -8.57 -5.67
CA LYS A 346 18.62 -7.76 -6.90
C LYS A 346 18.12 -8.57 -8.08
N GLU A 347 17.12 -8.07 -8.80
CA GLU A 347 16.57 -8.68 -10.02
C GLU A 347 16.27 -10.19 -9.87
N ALA A 348 15.78 -10.60 -8.69
CA ALA A 348 15.48 -12.00 -8.43
C ALA A 348 14.20 -12.43 -9.14
N SER A 349 14.18 -13.71 -9.51
CA SER A 349 13.04 -14.31 -10.20
C SER A 349 11.82 -14.39 -9.27
N GLN A 350 10.66 -14.09 -9.82
CA GLN A 350 9.38 -14.12 -9.12
C GLN A 350 8.33 -14.93 -9.87
N TYR A 351 7.58 -15.75 -9.13
CA TYR A 351 6.31 -16.33 -9.54
C TYR A 351 5.21 -15.40 -9.06
N SER A 352 4.80 -14.45 -9.91
CA SER A 352 3.81 -13.44 -9.55
C SER A 352 2.42 -13.84 -10.05
N SER A 353 1.40 -13.58 -9.25
CA SER A 353 0.01 -13.69 -9.67
C SER A 353 -0.43 -12.54 -10.60
N TYR A 354 0.40 -11.50 -10.74
CA TYR A 354 0.10 -10.33 -11.55
C TYR A 354 -0.11 -10.67 -13.03
N ASP A 355 -1.11 -10.04 -13.61
CA ASP A 355 -1.41 -10.08 -15.03
C ASP A 355 -2.08 -8.74 -15.40
N ASP A 356 -1.58 -8.06 -16.44
CA ASP A 356 -2.06 -6.70 -16.78
C ASP A 356 -3.57 -6.64 -17.02
N ILE A 357 -4.15 -7.70 -17.60
CA ILE A 357 -5.58 -7.77 -17.90
C ILE A 357 -6.36 -8.15 -16.65
N ALA A 358 -5.88 -9.14 -15.89
CA ALA A 358 -6.58 -9.60 -14.70
C ALA A 358 -6.54 -8.58 -13.55
N ASN A 359 -5.44 -7.83 -13.41
CA ASN A 359 -5.30 -6.79 -12.40
C ASN A 359 -5.98 -5.47 -12.82
N ALA A 360 -6.24 -5.25 -14.12
CA ALA A 360 -7.09 -4.16 -14.62
C ALA A 360 -8.58 -4.42 -14.28
N THR A 361 -8.92 -4.33 -13.00
CA THR A 361 -10.24 -4.67 -12.46
C THR A 361 -10.72 -3.62 -11.45
N LEU A 362 -12.03 -3.59 -11.21
CA LEU A 362 -12.65 -2.76 -10.17
C LEU A 362 -13.17 -3.56 -8.98
N ASN A 363 -13.11 -4.89 -9.03
CA ASN A 363 -13.78 -5.74 -8.05
C ASN A 363 -12.94 -6.94 -7.56
N GLY A 364 -11.75 -7.17 -8.11
CA GLY A 364 -10.85 -8.24 -7.68
C GLY A 364 -11.20 -9.66 -8.11
N ASN A 365 -12.32 -9.91 -8.81
CA ASN A 365 -12.72 -11.27 -9.19
C ASN A 365 -11.69 -11.96 -10.10
N THR A 366 -11.13 -11.20 -11.04
CA THR A 366 -10.08 -11.66 -11.96
C THR A 366 -8.76 -11.94 -11.24
N ILE A 367 -8.44 -11.18 -10.18
CA ILE A 367 -7.29 -11.46 -9.29
C ILE A 367 -7.50 -12.81 -8.58
N ILE A 368 -8.69 -13.08 -8.05
CA ILE A 368 -9.03 -14.38 -7.45
C ILE A 368 -8.87 -15.52 -8.46
N GLN A 369 -9.30 -15.33 -9.71
CA GLN A 369 -9.09 -16.35 -10.75
C GLN A 369 -7.61 -16.63 -11.00
N ARG A 370 -6.74 -15.61 -10.93
CA ARG A 370 -5.27 -15.81 -10.98
C ARG A 370 -4.78 -16.60 -9.79
N PHE A 371 -5.25 -16.29 -8.57
CA PHE A 371 -4.90 -17.03 -7.36
C PHE A 371 -5.29 -18.51 -7.44
N GLU A 372 -6.48 -18.82 -7.96
CA GLU A 372 -6.95 -20.19 -8.17
C GLU A 372 -6.10 -20.99 -9.15
N GLY A 373 -5.46 -20.29 -10.11
CA GLY A 373 -4.56 -20.89 -11.09
C GLY A 373 -3.16 -21.20 -10.59
N LEU A 374 -2.77 -20.72 -9.39
CA LEU A 374 -1.43 -20.92 -8.83
C LEU A 374 -1.21 -22.38 -8.44
N LYS A 375 -0.02 -22.91 -8.76
CA LYS A 375 0.36 -24.30 -8.47
C LYS A 375 1.65 -24.36 -7.67
N ARG A 376 1.76 -25.38 -6.81
CA ARG A 376 2.97 -25.66 -6.02
C ARG A 376 4.20 -25.89 -6.91
N GLN A 377 4.07 -26.76 -7.91
CA GLN A 377 5.21 -27.13 -8.77
C GLN A 377 5.79 -25.95 -9.55
N ASP A 378 4.98 -24.92 -9.82
CA ASP A 378 5.41 -23.76 -10.61
C ASP A 378 6.38 -22.86 -9.81
N GLN A 379 6.47 -23.02 -8.49
CA GLN A 379 7.34 -22.23 -7.59
C GLN A 379 8.79 -22.68 -7.58
N ALA A 380 9.10 -23.86 -8.15
CA ALA A 380 10.41 -24.51 -7.98
C ALA A 380 11.58 -23.59 -8.39
N ASN A 381 11.43 -22.85 -9.49
CA ASN A 381 12.48 -22.04 -10.11
C ASN A 381 12.48 -20.56 -9.70
N TYR A 382 11.60 -20.17 -8.78
CA TYR A 382 11.46 -18.78 -8.36
C TYR A 382 11.95 -18.58 -6.93
N THR A 383 12.52 -17.40 -6.69
CA THR A 383 12.97 -16.96 -5.37
C THR A 383 11.79 -16.52 -4.52
N PHE A 384 10.85 -15.79 -5.15
CA PHE A 384 9.63 -15.31 -4.50
C PHE A 384 8.39 -15.85 -5.20
N THR A 385 7.37 -16.19 -4.43
CA THR A 385 5.99 -16.22 -4.91
C THR A 385 5.31 -14.93 -4.43
N ILE A 386 4.71 -14.17 -5.34
CA ILE A 386 4.07 -12.89 -5.01
C ILE A 386 2.58 -12.97 -5.32
N LEU A 387 1.77 -12.83 -4.27
CA LEU A 387 0.32 -12.65 -4.37
C LEU A 387 0.03 -11.16 -4.41
N GLN A 388 -0.27 -10.65 -5.60
CA GLN A 388 -0.61 -9.24 -5.83
C GLN A 388 -2.11 -9.04 -5.68
N CYS A 389 -2.48 -8.33 -4.61
CA CYS A 389 -3.86 -8.08 -4.20
C CYS A 389 -4.41 -6.79 -4.81
N GLN A 390 -3.53 -5.91 -5.27
CA GLN A 390 -3.90 -4.60 -5.78
C GLN A 390 -4.46 -4.66 -7.20
N ALA A 391 -5.44 -3.80 -7.46
CA ALA A 391 -6.03 -3.64 -8.78
C ALA A 391 -5.45 -2.42 -9.48
N THR A 392 -5.01 -2.61 -10.72
CA THR A 392 -4.49 -1.57 -11.61
C THR A 392 -5.62 -1.00 -12.47
N ALA A 393 -6.64 -0.40 -11.83
CA ALA A 393 -7.74 0.28 -12.53
C ALA A 393 -7.24 1.41 -13.47
N THR A 394 -5.99 1.86 -13.25
CA THR A 394 -5.21 2.75 -14.10
C THR A 394 -4.86 2.18 -15.48
N ASN A 395 -5.05 0.87 -15.71
CA ASN A 395 -4.89 0.23 -17.02
C ASN A 395 -6.20 0.22 -17.84
N ILE A 396 -7.30 0.75 -17.30
CA ILE A 396 -8.58 0.87 -18.02
C ILE A 396 -8.70 2.31 -18.55
N ASN A 397 -8.48 2.49 -19.85
CA ASN A 397 -8.34 3.81 -20.49
C ASN A 397 -9.52 4.76 -20.22
N GLU A 398 -10.75 4.25 -20.29
CA GLU A 398 -11.97 5.04 -20.05
C GLU A 398 -12.05 5.53 -18.61
N LEU A 399 -11.60 4.71 -17.64
CA LEU A 399 -11.53 5.09 -16.24
C LEU A 399 -10.49 6.15 -15.99
N VAL A 400 -9.31 6.00 -16.61
CA VAL A 400 -8.24 6.99 -16.52
C VAL A 400 -8.69 8.33 -17.08
N ALA A 401 -9.31 8.34 -18.27
CA ALA A 401 -9.83 9.55 -18.88
C ALA A 401 -10.91 10.21 -18.01
N TYR A 402 -11.87 9.41 -17.50
CA TYR A 402 -12.90 9.92 -16.60
C TYR A 402 -12.31 10.50 -15.32
N SER A 403 -11.41 9.76 -14.67
CA SER A 403 -10.81 10.14 -13.40
C SER A 403 -9.95 11.37 -13.54
N ALA A 404 -9.27 11.55 -14.67
CA ALA A 404 -8.56 12.79 -14.96
C ALA A 404 -9.50 14.01 -14.94
N THR A 405 -10.69 13.89 -15.55
CA THR A 405 -11.69 14.98 -15.60
C THR A 405 -12.46 15.17 -14.29
N ALA A 406 -12.68 14.10 -13.54
CA ALA A 406 -13.44 14.10 -12.29
C ALA A 406 -12.54 14.26 -11.05
N SER A 407 -11.21 14.33 -11.25
CA SER A 407 -10.24 14.26 -10.15
C SER A 407 -10.42 15.37 -9.12
N ASN A 408 -10.59 14.97 -7.87
CA ASN A 408 -10.42 15.81 -6.71
C ASN A 408 -9.40 15.18 -5.73
N ALA A 409 -9.30 15.72 -4.52
CA ALA A 409 -8.28 15.28 -3.56
C ALA A 409 -8.56 13.90 -2.92
N ALA A 410 -9.72 13.29 -3.20
CA ALA A 410 -10.17 12.00 -2.65
C ALA A 410 -10.70 10.98 -3.69
N THR A 411 -10.65 11.28 -4.99
CA THR A 411 -11.19 10.41 -6.07
C THR A 411 -10.15 9.47 -6.71
N SER A 412 -9.22 8.88 -5.95
CA SER A 412 -8.26 7.93 -6.55
C SER A 412 -8.98 6.66 -7.01
N VAL A 413 -8.78 6.25 -8.26
CA VAL A 413 -9.30 4.97 -8.78
C VAL A 413 -8.69 3.78 -8.08
N LEU A 414 -7.46 3.90 -7.56
CA LEU A 414 -6.80 2.87 -6.77
C LEU A 414 -7.46 2.76 -5.38
N MET A 415 -7.87 3.90 -4.80
CA MET A 415 -8.61 3.89 -3.53
C MET A 415 -10.00 3.26 -3.68
N ALA A 416 -10.65 3.42 -4.83
CA ALA A 416 -11.98 2.87 -5.12
C ALA A 416 -12.03 1.34 -5.15
N THR A 417 -10.89 0.68 -5.40
CA THR A 417 -10.79 -0.78 -5.50
C THR A 417 -10.32 -1.43 -4.22
N LYS A 418 -9.57 -0.70 -3.37
CA LYS A 418 -8.89 -1.23 -2.19
C LYS A 418 -9.76 -2.16 -1.35
N ALA A 419 -10.84 -1.64 -0.76
CA ALA A 419 -11.67 -2.43 0.15
C ALA A 419 -12.46 -3.55 -0.56
N VAL A 420 -12.87 -3.30 -1.81
CA VAL A 420 -13.64 -4.24 -2.64
C VAL A 420 -12.80 -5.45 -3.04
N CYS A 421 -11.52 -5.22 -3.35
CA CYS A 421 -10.56 -6.27 -3.65
C CYS A 421 -10.16 -7.03 -2.39
N ASP A 422 -9.79 -6.31 -1.32
CA ASP A 422 -9.22 -6.89 -0.11
C ASP A 422 -10.13 -7.87 0.61
N ILE A 423 -11.42 -7.56 0.72
CA ILE A 423 -12.39 -8.49 1.33
C ILE A 423 -12.39 -9.85 0.63
N LYS A 424 -12.00 -9.93 -0.65
CA LYS A 424 -11.90 -11.18 -1.41
C LYS A 424 -10.49 -11.76 -1.38
N THR A 425 -9.49 -10.96 -1.72
CA THR A 425 -8.11 -11.42 -1.89
C THR A 425 -7.52 -11.88 -0.56
N LEU A 426 -7.72 -11.12 0.51
CA LEU A 426 -7.19 -11.47 1.84
C LEU A 426 -7.95 -12.65 2.46
N GLU A 427 -9.28 -12.74 2.25
CA GLU A 427 -10.07 -13.91 2.66
C GLU A 427 -9.62 -15.19 1.93
N TRP A 428 -9.34 -15.09 0.63
CA TRP A 428 -8.80 -16.20 -0.15
C TRP A 428 -7.44 -16.65 0.37
N ILE A 429 -6.51 -15.70 0.60
CA ILE A 429 -5.16 -16.00 1.08
C ILE A 429 -5.22 -16.74 2.41
N ASN A 430 -5.99 -16.21 3.37
CA ASN A 430 -6.14 -16.79 4.70
C ASN A 430 -6.65 -18.25 4.65
N ARG A 431 -7.53 -18.58 3.70
CA ARG A 431 -8.11 -19.92 3.58
C ARG A 431 -7.31 -20.91 2.74
N ASN A 432 -6.55 -20.42 1.75
CA ASN A 432 -6.05 -21.28 0.68
C ASN A 432 -4.53 -21.27 0.51
N ALA A 433 -3.82 -20.20 0.90
CA ALA A 433 -2.42 -20.05 0.53
C ALA A 433 -1.51 -21.14 1.14
N ALA A 434 -1.72 -21.51 2.42
CA ALA A 434 -0.93 -22.55 3.09
C ALA A 434 -1.07 -23.93 2.42
N SER A 435 -2.26 -24.29 1.95
CA SER A 435 -2.54 -25.58 1.32
C SER A 435 -2.24 -25.61 -0.18
N ARG A 436 -2.11 -24.46 -0.84
CA ARG A 436 -1.85 -24.36 -2.28
C ARG A 436 -0.43 -24.01 -2.66
N LEU A 437 0.34 -23.41 -1.76
CA LEU A 437 1.70 -22.97 -2.04
C LEU A 437 2.71 -23.79 -1.23
N GLU A 438 3.98 -23.73 -1.63
CA GLU A 438 5.05 -24.44 -0.92
C GLU A 438 5.39 -23.69 0.37
N SER A 439 5.51 -24.41 1.48
CA SER A 439 5.75 -23.82 2.81
C SER A 439 7.18 -23.32 2.97
N ASN A 440 8.14 -23.84 2.20
CA ASN A 440 9.56 -23.49 2.27
C ASN A 440 10.01 -22.49 1.18
N LYS A 441 9.07 -21.90 0.45
CA LYS A 441 9.31 -20.88 -0.57
C LYS A 441 8.84 -19.52 -0.10
N SER A 442 9.69 -18.49 -0.22
CA SER A 442 9.36 -17.13 0.22
C SER A 442 8.07 -16.65 -0.42
N LEU A 443 7.09 -16.29 0.42
CA LEU A 443 5.79 -15.81 -0.01
C LEU A 443 5.66 -14.32 0.31
N VAL A 444 5.20 -13.53 -0.64
CA VAL A 444 4.97 -12.10 -0.48
C VAL A 444 3.50 -11.82 -0.73
N ILE A 445 2.87 -11.07 0.17
CA ILE A 445 1.51 -10.54 -0.01
C ILE A 445 1.64 -9.05 -0.27
N MET A 446 1.42 -8.66 -1.51
CA MET A 446 1.63 -7.30 -1.99
C MET A 446 0.29 -6.59 -2.19
N ASN A 447 0.19 -5.36 -1.71
CA ASN A 447 -1.04 -4.58 -1.84
C ASN A 447 -0.78 -3.06 -1.93
N ASP A 448 -1.71 -2.35 -2.56
CA ASP A 448 -1.82 -0.89 -2.47
C ASP A 448 -2.38 -0.51 -1.10
N TRP A 449 -2.06 0.68 -0.62
CA TRP A 449 -2.54 1.23 0.64
C TRP A 449 -2.36 0.23 1.79
N LEU A 450 -1.11 -0.22 1.99
CA LEU A 450 -0.80 -1.27 2.97
C LEU A 450 -1.43 -0.94 4.32
N ASP A 451 -2.10 -1.92 4.91
CA ASP A 451 -2.88 -1.74 6.13
C ASP A 451 -2.73 -2.91 7.11
N GLY A 452 -3.38 -2.79 8.26
CA GLY A 452 -3.30 -3.78 9.32
C GLY A 452 -3.90 -5.13 8.93
N ALA A 453 -4.90 -5.16 8.05
CA ALA A 453 -5.54 -6.39 7.60
C ALA A 453 -4.60 -7.21 6.70
N THR A 454 -3.94 -6.56 5.74
CA THR A 454 -2.93 -7.19 4.88
C THR A 454 -1.80 -7.79 5.73
N CYS A 455 -1.32 -7.03 6.71
CA CYS A 455 -0.26 -7.47 7.60
C CYS A 455 -0.69 -8.62 8.51
N ASP A 456 -1.87 -8.55 9.15
CA ASP A 456 -2.35 -9.62 10.03
C ASP A 456 -2.52 -10.94 9.27
N VAL A 457 -3.07 -10.93 8.05
CA VAL A 457 -3.21 -12.14 7.22
C VAL A 457 -1.85 -12.76 6.88
N ALA A 458 -0.82 -11.96 6.58
CA ALA A 458 0.51 -12.50 6.33
C ALA A 458 1.17 -13.06 7.61
N ILE A 459 0.97 -12.40 8.74
CA ILE A 459 1.50 -12.83 10.04
C ILE A 459 0.86 -14.16 10.45
N GLU A 460 -0.45 -14.31 10.31
CA GLU A 460 -1.15 -15.57 10.60
C GLU A 460 -0.72 -16.69 9.65
N LEU A 461 -0.55 -16.37 8.37
CA LEU A 461 -0.03 -17.33 7.41
C LEU A 461 1.42 -17.75 7.74
N SER A 462 2.24 -16.83 8.22
CA SER A 462 3.60 -17.14 8.71
C SER A 462 3.56 -18.09 9.89
N LYS A 463 2.67 -17.88 10.88
CA LYS A 463 2.49 -18.80 12.01
C LYS A 463 2.16 -20.21 11.54
N GLN A 464 1.21 -20.35 10.61
CA GLN A 464 0.83 -21.65 10.04
C GLN A 464 2.00 -22.32 9.30
N ARG A 465 2.75 -21.55 8.52
CA ARG A 465 3.87 -22.07 7.71
C ARG A 465 5.09 -22.47 8.53
N LEU A 466 5.30 -21.84 9.69
CA LEU A 466 6.40 -22.18 10.62
C LEU A 466 6.09 -23.42 11.48
N GLN A 467 4.81 -23.74 11.67
CA GLN A 467 4.37 -24.92 12.43
C GLN A 467 4.44 -26.23 11.61
N ASN A 468 4.29 -26.12 10.28
CA ASN A 468 4.49 -27.21 9.33
C ASN A 468 5.99 -27.36 9.01
#